data_AF-A0A1Y4BFH7-F1
#
_entry.id   AF-A0A1Y4BFH7-F1
#
_cell.length_a   1.000
_cell.length_b   1.000
_cell.length_c   1.000
_cell.angle_alpha   90.00
_cell.angle_beta   90.00
_cell.angle_gamma   90.00
#
_symmetry.space_group_name_H-M   'P 1'
#
loop_
_entity.id
_entity.type
_entity.pdbx_description
1 polymer ?
#
loop_
_entity_poly.entity_id
_entity_poly.type
_entity_poly.pdbx_seq_one_letter_code
_entity_poly.pdbx_strand_id
1 'polypeptide(L)'
;MELTYSKCGDYLIPDLVLSDTKEYHIGKYGRLRRAYLKEHRPILYTNLIVTEKLFPHLEEIDTACRERLEIIEKAMMQQEGVTEALKSA
;
A
#
# COMPACT_ATOMS: atom_id res chain seq x y z
N MET A 1 -22.60 -10.77 1.89
CA MET A 1 -21.70 -11.93 1.88
C MET A 1 -22.46 -13.07 2.55
N GLU A 2 -22.80 -14.11 1.80
CA GLU A 2 -23.38 -15.32 2.39
C GLU A 2 -22.25 -16.15 2.99
N LEU A 3 -22.39 -16.58 4.23
CA LEU A 3 -21.36 -17.36 4.93
C LEU A 3 -21.57 -18.84 4.59
N THR A 4 -20.66 -19.42 3.80
CA THR A 4 -20.67 -20.84 3.47
C THR A 4 -19.76 -21.62 4.42
N TYR A 5 -19.95 -22.94 4.49
CA TYR A 5 -19.21 -23.80 5.42
C TYR A 5 -18.77 -25.09 4.74
N SER A 6 -17.54 -25.50 5.04
CA SER A 6 -16.96 -26.80 4.68
C SER A 6 -16.98 -27.76 5.88
N LYS A 7 -17.38 -29.02 5.66
CA LYS A 7 -17.38 -30.06 6.70
C LYS A 7 -15.99 -30.67 6.85
N CYS A 8 -15.41 -30.58 8.05
CA CYS A 8 -14.14 -31.21 8.41
C CYS A 8 -14.34 -32.12 9.63
N GLY A 9 -14.47 -33.44 9.38
CA GLY A 9 -14.84 -34.41 10.41
C GLY A 9 -16.24 -34.13 10.94
N ASP A 10 -16.35 -33.87 12.24
CA ASP A 10 -17.61 -33.57 12.93
C ASP A 10 -17.94 -32.07 13.01
N TYR A 11 -17.09 -31.21 12.43
CA TYR A 11 -17.22 -29.75 12.51
C TYR A 11 -17.56 -29.12 11.16
N LEU A 12 -18.31 -28.01 11.19
CA LEU A 12 -18.50 -27.10 10.06
C LEU A 12 -17.58 -25.89 10.24
N ILE A 13 -16.65 -25.71 9.32
CA ILE A 13 -15.69 -24.61 9.32
C ILE A 13 -16.18 -23.57 8.30
N PRO A 14 -16.32 -22.29 8.67
CA PRO A 14 -16.74 -21.25 7.74
C PRO A 14 -15.68 -21.03 6.65
N ASP A 15 -16.14 -20.87 5.40
CA ASP A 15 -15.29 -20.57 4.26
C ASP A 15 -14.98 -19.06 4.25
N LEU A 16 -13.91 -18.68 4.94
CA LEU A 16 -13.45 -17.30 4.97
C LEU A 16 -12.60 -17.02 3.73
N VAL A 17 -13.14 -16.19 2.83
CA VAL A 17 -12.44 -15.72 1.63
C VAL A 17 -12.34 -14.21 1.69
N LEU A 18 -11.16 -13.66 1.41
CA LEU A 18 -10.98 -12.22 1.28
C LEU A 18 -11.73 -11.72 0.06
N SER A 19 -12.36 -10.56 0.19
CA SER A 19 -13.07 -9.91 -0.92
C SER A 19 -12.10 -9.51 -2.03
N ASP A 20 -10.88 -9.13 -1.62
CA ASP A 20 -9.81 -8.70 -2.48
C ASP A 20 -8.64 -9.68 -2.43
N THR A 21 -8.35 -10.31 -3.56
CA THR A 21 -7.25 -11.27 -3.75
C THR A 21 -6.07 -10.66 -4.51
N LYS A 22 -6.09 -9.35 -4.79
CA LYS A 22 -5.00 -8.67 -5.47
C LYS A 22 -3.73 -8.76 -4.64
N GLU A 23 -2.62 -9.07 -5.30
CA GLU A 23 -1.30 -8.96 -4.69
C GLU A 23 -0.84 -7.49 -4.71
N TYR A 24 -0.54 -6.96 -3.53
CA TYR A 24 -0.13 -5.57 -3.35
C TYR A 24 1.38 -5.47 -3.11
N HIS A 25 2.07 -4.75 -3.99
CA HIS A 25 3.50 -4.45 -3.82
C HIS A 25 3.70 -3.11 -3.09
N ILE A 26 3.81 -3.17 -1.76
CA ILE A 26 3.96 -1.98 -0.92
C ILE A 26 5.42 -1.55 -0.80
N GLY A 27 5.75 -0.43 -1.44
CA GLY A 27 7.06 0.21 -1.44
C GLY A 27 7.41 0.97 -0.15
N LYS A 28 8.46 1.80 -0.23
CA LYS A 28 9.01 2.56 0.90
C LYS A 28 7.95 3.47 1.55
N TYR A 29 7.21 4.22 0.74
CA TYR A 29 6.29 5.25 1.24
C TYR A 29 5.02 4.63 1.82
N GLY A 30 4.53 3.54 1.23
CA GLY A 30 3.44 2.75 1.81
C GLY A 30 3.83 2.16 3.18
N ARG A 31 5.07 1.67 3.35
CA ARG A 31 5.55 1.19 4.66
C ARG A 31 5.66 2.29 5.70
N LEU A 32 6.13 3.48 5.31
CA LEU A 32 6.14 4.66 6.19
C LEU A 32 4.73 5.05 6.62
N ARG A 33 3.77 5.07 5.68
CA ARG A 33 2.36 5.34 5.99
C ARG A 33 1.79 4.31 6.96
N ARG A 34 2.11 3.02 6.80
CA ARG A 34 1.69 1.96 7.72
C ARG A 34 2.22 2.19 9.14
N ALA A 35 3.50 2.53 9.27
CA ALA A 35 4.11 2.82 10.58
C ALA A 35 3.42 4.01 11.26
N TYR A 36 3.23 5.10 10.52
CA TYR A 36 2.50 6.28 11.01
C TYR A 36 1.07 5.94 11.46
N LEU A 37 0.33 5.15 10.67
CA LEU A 37 -1.02 4.74 11.02
C LEU A 37 -1.06 3.94 12.32
N LYS A 38 -0.11 3.03 12.52
CA LYS A 38 -0.01 2.23 13.76
C LYS A 38 0.31 3.10 14.98
N GLU A 39 1.30 3.96 14.87
CA GLU A 39 1.82 4.74 16.02
C GLU A 39 0.93 5.93 16.38
N HIS A 40 0.35 6.60 15.37
CA HIS A 40 -0.32 7.87 15.58
C HIS A 40 -1.81 7.86 15.26
N ARG A 41 -2.32 6.86 14.54
CA ARG A 41 -3.75 6.77 14.15
C ARG A 41 -4.31 5.34 14.33
N PRO A 42 -4.17 4.72 15.52
CA PRO A 42 -4.50 3.31 15.73
C PRO A 42 -5.95 2.96 15.39
N ILE A 43 -6.91 3.85 15.67
CA ILE A 43 -8.33 3.63 15.34
C ILE A 43 -8.51 3.51 13.82
N LEU A 44 -7.91 4.42 13.04
CA LEU A 44 -7.98 4.39 11.59
C LEU A 44 -7.26 3.14 11.04
N TYR A 45 -6.12 2.78 11.61
CA TYR A 45 -5.39 1.57 11.22
C TYR A 45 -6.25 0.32 11.38
N THR A 46 -6.90 0.15 12.54
CA THR A 46 -7.79 -0.98 12.81
C THR A 46 -9.00 -0.98 11.89
N ASN A 47 -9.63 0.18 11.67
CA ASN A 47 -10.76 0.30 10.74
C ASN A 47 -10.38 -0.13 9.32
N LEU A 48 -9.20 0.26 8.83
CA LEU A 48 -8.71 -0.14 7.52
C LEU A 48 -8.43 -1.65 7.42
N ILE A 49 -7.98 -2.30 8.51
CA ILE A 49 -7.82 -3.76 8.54
C ILE A 49 -9.18 -4.45 8.48
N VAL A 50 -10.09 -4.09 9.37
CA VAL A 50 -11.41 -4.74 9.50
C VAL A 50 -12.26 -4.56 8.24
N THR A 51 -12.05 -3.47 7.51
CA THR A 51 -12.74 -3.21 6.24
C THR A 51 -12.00 -3.75 5.01
N GLU A 52 -10.89 -4.47 5.19
CA GLU A 52 -10.02 -4.98 4.10
C GLU A 52 -9.41 -3.88 3.20
N LYS A 53 -9.44 -2.61 3.64
CA LYS A 53 -8.99 -1.45 2.86
C LYS A 53 -7.54 -1.03 3.10
N LEU A 54 -6.83 -1.71 4.01
CA LEU A 54 -5.47 -1.31 4.37
C LEU A 54 -4.52 -1.36 3.17
N PHE A 55 -4.44 -2.48 2.45
CA PHE A 55 -3.50 -2.62 1.34
C PHE A 55 -3.79 -1.69 0.15
N PRO A 56 -5.05 -1.55 -0.32
CA PRO A 56 -5.38 -0.55 -1.33
C PRO A 56 -4.92 0.86 -0.94
N HIS A 57 -5.17 1.27 0.31
CA HIS A 57 -4.76 2.59 0.80
C HIS A 57 -3.23 2.77 0.81
N LEU A 58 -2.47 1.74 1.20
CA LEU A 58 -1.01 1.84 1.23
C LEU A 58 -0.40 1.90 -0.17
N GLU A 59 -0.96 1.17 -1.14
CA GLU A 59 -0.50 1.21 -2.54
C GLU A 59 -0.81 2.56 -3.20
N GLU A 60 -2.00 3.11 -2.94
CA GLU A 60 -2.39 4.44 -3.41
C GLU A 60 -1.39 5.52 -2.93
N ILE A 61 -1.10 5.52 -1.62
CA ILE A 61 -0.15 6.48 -1.03
C ILE A 61 1.26 6.26 -1.57
N ASP A 62 1.71 5.01 -1.70
CA ASP A 62 3.05 4.72 -2.23
C ASP A 62 3.21 5.22 -3.67
N THR A 63 2.19 5.02 -4.50
CA THR A 63 2.15 5.47 -5.90
C THR A 63 2.15 6.99 -5.99
N ALA A 64 1.26 7.66 -5.25
CA ALA A 64 1.19 9.12 -5.24
C ALA A 64 2.52 9.76 -4.79
N CYS A 65 3.20 9.18 -3.78
CA CYS A 65 4.50 9.67 -3.34
C CYS A 65 5.59 9.49 -4.40
N ARG A 66 5.62 8.34 -5.08
CA ARG A 66 6.59 8.06 -6.15
C ARG A 66 6.40 8.99 -7.34
N GLU A 67 5.17 9.17 -7.82
CA GLU A 67 4.85 10.09 -8.91
C GLU A 67 5.25 11.53 -8.56
N ARG A 68 4.97 11.96 -7.33
CA ARG A 68 5.33 13.32 -6.90
C ARG A 68 6.84 13.52 -6.85
N LEU A 69 7.57 12.51 -6.41
CA LEU A 69 9.02 12.52 -6.36
C LEU A 69 9.62 12.62 -7.76
N GLU A 70 9.13 11.86 -8.73
CA GLU A 70 9.59 11.95 -10.14
C GLU A 70 9.41 13.34 -10.74
N ILE A 71 8.29 14.02 -10.43
CA ILE A 71 8.04 15.40 -10.89
C ILE A 71 9.05 16.36 -10.27
N ILE A 72 9.28 16.26 -8.96
CA ILE A 72 10.22 17.14 -8.25
C ILE A 72 11.64 16.91 -8.74
N GLU A 73 12.06 15.65 -8.90
CA GLU A 73 13.39 15.32 -9.42
C GLU A 73 13.63 15.92 -10.80
N LYS A 74 12.68 15.76 -11.73
CA LYS A 74 12.77 16.36 -13.07
C LYS A 74 12.85 17.88 -13.02
N ALA A 75 12.04 18.52 -12.19
CA ALA A 75 12.07 19.97 -12.03
C ALA A 75 13.40 20.47 -11.45
N MET A 76 13.94 19.77 -10.43
CA MET A 76 15.24 20.09 -9.83
C MET A 76 16.38 19.87 -10.82
N MET A 77 16.36 18.79 -11.61
CA MET A 77 17.36 18.55 -12.65
C MET A 77 17.39 19.68 -13.69
N GLN A 78 16.22 20.16 -14.11
CA GLN A 78 16.11 21.28 -15.05
C GLN A 78 16.64 22.58 -14.44
N GLN A 79 16.27 22.87 -13.19
CA GLN A 79 16.70 24.08 -12.49
C GLN A 79 18.23 24.13 -12.30
N GLU A 80 18.83 23.00 -11.92
CA GLU A 80 20.27 22.90 -11.63
C GLU A 80 21.10 22.58 -12.89
N GLY A 81 20.48 22.52 -14.07
CA GLY A 81 21.17 22.24 -15.34
C GLY A 81 21.80 20.85 -15.42
N VAL A 82 21.27 19.87 -14.68
CA VAL A 82 21.82 18.52 -14.61
C VAL A 82 21.49 17.77 -15.90
N THR A 83 22.48 17.64 -16.79
CA THR A 83 22.36 16.89 -18.04
C THR A 83 22.96 15.49 -17.92
N GLU A 84 22.52 14.54 -18.76
CA GLU A 84 23.09 13.17 -18.81
C GLU A 84 24.61 13.16 -19.08
N ALA A 85 25.16 14.21 -19.68
CA ALA A 85 26.60 14.37 -19.87
C ALA A 85 27.37 14.42 -18.53
N LEU A 86 26.74 14.88 -17.45
CA LEU A 86 27.33 14.88 -16.09
C LEU A 86 27.40 13.48 -15.47
N LYS A 87 26.63 12.51 -15.97
CA LYS A 87 26.66 11.11 -15.50
C LYS A 87 27.77 10.28 -16.16
N SER A 88 28.50 10.85 -17.14
CA SER A 88 29.44 10.12 -18.00
C SER A 88 30.91 10.15 -17.51
N ALA A 89 31.14 10.57 -16.26
CA ALA A 89 32.47 10.65 -15.63
C ALA A 89 32.72 9.49 -14.66
#